data_AF-A0A074KW06-F1
#
_entry.id   AF-A0A074KW06-F1
#
_cell.length_a   1.000
_cell.length_b   1.000
_cell.length_c   1.000
_cell.angle_alpha   90.00
_cell.angle_beta   90.00
_cell.angle_gamma   90.00
#
_symmetry.space_group_name_H-M   'P 1'
#
loop_
_entity.id
_entity.type
_entity.pdbx_description
1 polymer ?
#
loop_
_entity_poly.entity_id
_entity_poly.type
_entity_poly.pdbx_seq_one_letter_code
_entity_poly.pdbx_strand_id
1 'polypeptide(L)'
;MFDTDRTLIVRHIRNIYKTYELDEEETCAKITQVQQEGERTVKRQIKIYNLDLIIPVGYRVNSKHGTAFGIWANKIIKDHLVKGYTINEKRLLELQKIIKLVNRIFKV
;
A
#
# COMPACT_ATOMS: atom_id res chain seq x y z
N MET A 1 -4.01 -8.36 -2.22
CA MET A 1 -2.72 -7.64 -2.21
C MET A 1 -1.53 -8.59 -2.28
N PHE A 2 -1.43 -9.62 -1.42
CA PHE A 2 -0.27 -10.52 -1.41
C PHE A 2 -0.55 -11.99 -1.70
N ASP A 3 -1.78 -12.34 -2.12
CA ASP A 3 -2.15 -13.73 -2.43
C ASP A 3 -1.75 -14.72 -1.32
N THR A 4 -2.16 -14.38 -0.09
CA THR A 4 -1.84 -15.14 1.11
C THR A 4 -2.94 -14.98 2.14
N ASP A 5 -2.99 -15.91 3.09
CA ASP A 5 -4.00 -15.92 4.14
C ASP A 5 -3.89 -14.69 5.03
N ARG A 6 -5.06 -14.13 5.38
CA ARG A 6 -5.18 -13.02 6.31
C ARG A 6 -4.47 -13.31 7.64
N THR A 7 -4.56 -14.54 8.12
CA THR A 7 -3.94 -14.97 9.38
C THR A 7 -2.42 -14.82 9.35
N LEU A 8 -1.79 -15.08 8.20
CA LEU A 8 -0.35 -14.92 8.02
C LEU A 8 0.05 -13.44 8.07
N ILE A 9 -0.69 -12.58 7.38
CA ILE A 9 -0.48 -11.12 7.43
C ILE A 9 -0.57 -10.60 8.87
N VAL A 10 -1.61 -11.01 9.59
CA VAL A 10 -1.80 -10.62 10.99
C VAL A 10 -0.65 -11.11 11.87
N ARG A 11 -0.09 -12.30 11.60
CA ARG A 11 1.09 -12.82 12.30
C ARG A 11 2.32 -11.94 12.08
N HIS A 12 2.58 -11.53 10.83
CA HIS A 12 3.70 -10.63 10.54
C HIS A 12 3.55 -9.27 11.23
N ILE A 13 2.36 -8.69 11.21
CA ILE A 13 2.05 -7.42 11.90
C ILE A 13 2.28 -7.55 13.41
N ARG A 14 1.77 -8.61 14.04
CA ARG A 14 2.00 -8.84 15.48
C ARG A 14 3.48 -8.98 15.81
N ASN A 15 4.24 -9.67 14.96
CA ASN A 15 5.67 -9.83 15.18
C ASN A 15 6.41 -8.49 15.08
N ILE A 16 6.08 -7.63 14.11
CA ILE A 16 6.63 -6.27 13.98
C ILE A 16 6.46 -5.46 15.27
N TYR A 17 5.26 -5.46 15.83
CA TYR A 17 5.00 -4.72 17.07
C TYR A 17 5.67 -5.38 18.27
N LYS A 18 5.72 -6.72 18.32
CA LYS A 18 6.38 -7.46 19.40
C LYS A 18 7.90 -7.23 19.41
N THR A 19 8.52 -7.03 18.25
CA THR A 19 9.95 -6.73 18.13
C THR A 19 10.26 -5.24 18.32
N TYR A 20 9.25 -4.41 18.62
CA TYR A 20 9.38 -2.95 18.77
C TYR A 20 10.00 -2.27 17.53
N GLU A 21 9.82 -2.85 16.35
CA GLU A 21 10.30 -2.24 15.10
C GLU A 21 9.47 -1.01 14.72
N LEU A 22 8.19 -0.99 15.07
CA LEU A 22 7.24 0.10 14.85
C LEU A 22 6.29 0.20 16.04
N ASP A 23 5.74 1.39 16.25
CA ASP A 23 4.65 1.61 17.20
C ASP A 23 3.29 1.41 16.51
N GLU A 24 2.36 0.72 17.18
CA GLU A 24 1.00 0.52 16.67
C GLU A 24 0.23 1.85 16.61
N GLU A 25 0.42 2.75 17.56
CA GLU A 25 -0.33 4.01 17.61
C GLU A 25 0.11 5.00 16.51
N GLU A 26 1.35 4.89 16.02
CA GLU A 26 1.85 5.70 14.89
C GLU A 26 1.46 5.12 13.52
N THR A 27 1.31 3.80 13.43
CA THR A 27 1.16 3.09 12.15
C THR A 27 -0.23 2.53 11.88
N CYS A 28 -1.12 2.56 12.88
CA CYS A 28 -2.47 2.00 12.79
C CYS A 28 -3.55 2.99 13.25
N ALA A 29 -4.46 3.34 12.35
CA ALA A 29 -5.71 4.02 12.68
C ALA A 29 -6.84 3.02 12.93
N LYS A 30 -7.54 3.15 14.05
CA LYS A 30 -8.73 2.34 14.40
C LYS A 30 -9.99 3.11 14.03
N ILE A 31 -10.65 2.73 12.95
CA ILE A 31 -11.90 3.38 12.50
C ILE A 31 -13.07 2.53 12.92
N THR A 32 -14.06 3.13 13.57
CA THR A 32 -15.31 2.46 13.90
C THR A 32 -16.30 2.63 12.76
N GLN A 33 -16.69 1.53 12.13
CA GLN A 33 -17.73 1.51 11.12
C GLN A 33 -19.00 0.88 11.70
N VAL A 34 -20.11 1.60 11.57
CA VAL A 34 -21.44 1.09 11.93
C VAL A 34 -22.05 0.48 10.68
N GLN A 35 -22.46 -0.78 10.76
CA GLN A 35 -23.12 -1.48 9.67
C GLN A 35 -24.45 -2.06 10.17
N GLN A 36 -25.50 -1.92 9.38
CA GLN A 36 -26.75 -2.66 9.60
C GLN A 36 -26.59 -4.05 8.98
N GLU A 37 -26.70 -5.10 9.81
CA GLU A 37 -26.70 -6.50 9.40
C GLU A 37 -28.06 -7.10 9.79
N GLY A 38 -28.99 -7.16 8.82
CA GLY A 38 -30.39 -7.53 9.07
C GLY A 38 -31.10 -6.48 9.94
N GLU A 39 -31.64 -6.89 11.08
CA GLU A 39 -32.27 -5.98 12.06
C GLU A 39 -31.30 -5.41 13.10
N ARG A 40 -30.02 -5.82 13.06
CA ARG A 40 -29.04 -5.46 14.09
C ARG A 40 -28.04 -4.43 13.58
N THR A 41 -27.85 -3.38 14.37
CA THR A 41 -26.76 -2.42 14.18
C THR A 41 -25.48 -2.95 14.83
N VAL A 42 -24.49 -3.31 14.01
CA VAL A 42 -23.20 -3.85 14.45
C VAL A 42 -22.13 -2.78 14.30
N LYS A 43 -21.38 -2.53 15.37
CA LYS A 43 -20.17 -1.68 15.32
C LYS A 43 -18.96 -2.57 15.12
N ARG A 44 -18.21 -2.36 14.03
CA ARG A 44 -16.93 -3.02 13.78
C ARG A 44 -15.80 -2.00 13.86
N GLN A 45 -14.73 -2.36 14.58
CA GLN A 45 -13.48 -1.62 14.50
C GLN A 45 -12.62 -2.20 13.38
N ILE A 46 -12.30 -1.34 12.41
CA ILE A 46 -11.44 -1.67 11.28
C ILE A 46 -10.10 -0.98 11.51
N LYS A 47 -9.03 -1.77 11.43
CA LYS A 47 -7.66 -1.26 11.48
C LYS A 47 -7.21 -0.89 10.07
N ILE A 48 -6.71 0.33 9.90
CA ILE A 48 -6.08 0.82 8.68
C ILE A 48 -4.62 1.09 9.00
N TYR A 49 -3.74 0.56 8.16
CA TYR A 49 -2.30 0.63 8.36
C TYR A 49 -1.64 1.55 7.34
N ASN A 50 -0.66 2.33 7.79
CA ASN A 50 0.10 3.23 6.92
C ASN A 50 1.17 2.49 6.11
N LEU A 51 1.91 3.22 5.28
CA LEU A 51 2.94 2.64 4.43
C LEU A 51 4.11 2.04 5.23
N ASP A 52 4.46 2.64 6.36
CA ASP A 52 5.58 2.20 7.22
C ASP A 52 5.35 0.79 7.75
N LEU A 53 4.10 0.40 8.02
CA LEU A 53 3.79 -1.00 8.34
C LEU A 53 3.69 -1.89 7.10
N ILE A 54 3.10 -1.38 6.00
CA ILE A 54 2.86 -2.19 4.79
C ILE A 54 4.17 -2.64 4.14
N ILE A 55 5.20 -1.78 4.11
CA ILE A 55 6.51 -2.10 3.53
C ILE A 55 7.13 -3.36 4.17
N PRO A 56 7.45 -3.40 5.48
CA PRO A 56 8.09 -4.55 6.10
C PRO A 56 7.21 -5.80 6.07
N VAL A 57 5.89 -5.68 6.13
CA VAL A 57 4.97 -6.81 5.93
C VAL A 57 5.15 -7.38 4.52
N GLY A 58 5.12 -6.53 3.49
CA GLY A 58 5.27 -6.94 2.10
C GLY A 58 6.59 -7.67 1.82
N TYR A 59 7.69 -7.28 2.49
CA TYR A 59 8.98 -7.97 2.40
C TYR A 59 9.01 -9.33 3.12
N ARG A 60 8.19 -9.51 4.16
CA ARG A 60 8.17 -10.74 4.99
C ARG A 60 7.20 -11.80 4.51
N VAL A 61 6.25 -11.44 3.65
CA VAL A 61 5.31 -12.38 3.08
C VAL A 61 6.01 -13.25 2.03
N ASN A 62 6.00 -14.56 2.28
CA ASN A 62 6.51 -15.54 1.34
C ASN A 62 5.48 -15.86 0.24
N SER A 63 5.30 -14.94 -0.69
CA SER A 63 4.45 -15.14 -1.87
C SER A 63 5.04 -14.47 -3.11
N LYS A 64 4.62 -14.91 -4.30
CA LYS A 64 5.03 -14.28 -5.57
C LYS A 64 4.75 -12.77 -5.58
N HIS A 65 3.62 -12.36 -5.00
CA HIS A 65 3.24 -10.97 -4.88
C HIS A 65 4.10 -10.21 -3.86
N GLY A 66 4.46 -10.84 -2.73
CA GLY A 66 5.41 -10.27 -1.77
C GLY A 66 6.80 -10.08 -2.37
N THR A 67 7.30 -11.08 -3.10
CA THR A 67 8.57 -10.97 -3.84
C THR A 67 8.52 -9.87 -4.89
N ALA A 68 7.45 -9.79 -5.70
CA ALA A 68 7.27 -8.73 -6.68
C ALA A 68 7.20 -7.34 -6.03
N PHE A 69 6.52 -7.23 -4.88
CA PHE A 69 6.48 -6.00 -4.09
C PHE A 69 7.87 -5.60 -3.59
N GLY A 70 8.65 -6.53 -3.04
CA GLY A 70 10.02 -6.27 -2.59
C GLY A 70 10.96 -5.84 -3.72
N ILE A 71 10.86 -6.48 -4.89
CA ILE A 71 11.62 -6.08 -6.10
C ILE A 71 11.23 -4.65 -6.50
N TRP A 72 9.92 -4.35 -6.54
CA TRP A 72 9.42 -3.02 -6.87
C TRP A 72 9.90 -1.97 -5.87
N ALA A 73 9.74 -2.20 -4.57
CA ALA A 73 10.15 -1.28 -3.52
C ALA A 73 11.67 -1.03 -3.55
N ASN A 74 12.48 -2.08 -3.71
CA ASN A 74 13.92 -1.95 -3.86
C ASN A 74 14.30 -1.11 -5.09
N LYS A 75 13.60 -1.28 -6.22
CA LYS A 75 13.83 -0.44 -7.41
C LYS A 75 13.57 1.03 -7.12
N ILE A 76 12.43 1.33 -6.48
CA ILE A 76 12.04 2.71 -6.13
C ILE A 76 13.07 3.37 -5.22
N ILE A 77 13.47 2.67 -4.16
CA ILE A 77 14.48 3.15 -3.20
C ILE A 77 15.83 3.34 -3.90
N LYS A 78 16.27 2.37 -4.72
CA LYS A 78 17.52 2.47 -5.47
C LYS A 78 17.51 3.65 -6.44
N ASP A 79 16.43 3.83 -7.19
CA ASP A 79 16.27 4.97 -8.09
C ASP A 79 16.36 6.28 -7.32
N HIS A 80 15.67 6.38 -6.18
CA HIS A 80 15.70 7.56 -5.32
C HIS A 80 17.10 7.87 -4.80
N LEU A 81 17.82 6.86 -4.29
CA LEU A 81 19.15 7.02 -3.71
C LEU A 81 20.21 7.37 -4.75
N VAL A 82 20.14 6.78 -5.95
CA VAL A 82 21.15 6.98 -6.99
C VAL A 82 20.89 8.26 -7.80
N LYS A 83 19.62 8.58 -8.09
CA LYS A 83 19.25 9.73 -8.94
C LYS A 83 18.82 10.96 -8.14
N GLY A 84 18.55 10.81 -6.85
CA GLY A 84 17.95 11.84 -5.99
C GLY A 84 16.44 11.98 -6.15
N TYR A 85 15.80 11.16 -7.00
CA TYR A 85 14.36 11.20 -7.25
C TYR A 85 13.84 9.87 -7.81
N THR A 86 12.53 9.70 -7.78
CA THR A 86 11.84 8.55 -8.40
C THR A 86 10.75 9.03 -9.34
N ILE A 87 10.66 8.49 -10.55
CA ILE A 87 9.63 8.84 -11.54
C ILE A 87 8.64 7.69 -11.71
N ASN A 88 7.35 8.03 -11.74
CA ASN A 88 6.31 7.12 -12.21
C ASN A 88 6.16 7.26 -13.74
N GLU A 89 6.98 6.51 -14.48
CA GLU A 89 7.04 6.58 -15.95
C GLU A 89 5.70 6.27 -16.61
N LYS A 90 4.97 5.28 -16.08
CA LYS A 90 3.65 4.91 -16.62
C LYS A 90 2.67 6.08 -16.54
N ARG A 91 2.58 6.72 -15.36
CA ARG A 91 1.71 7.88 -15.17
C ARG A 91 2.14 9.06 -16.05
N LEU A 92 3.45 9.27 -16.22
CA LEU A 92 3.96 10.31 -17.10
C LEU A 92 3.54 10.10 -18.56
N LEU A 93 3.63 8.86 -19.05
CA LEU A 93 3.19 8.50 -20.41
C LEU A 93 1.67 8.65 -20.58
N GLU A 94 0.88 8.28 -19.57
CA GLU A 94 -0.57 8.49 -19.57
C GLU A 94 -0.93 9.98 -19.65
N LEU A 95 -0.26 10.83 -18.86
CA LEU A 95 -0.44 12.28 -18.91
C LEU A 95 -0.07 12.86 -20.27
N GLN A 96 1.04 12.41 -20.89
CA GLN A 96 1.41 12.83 -22.24
C GLN A 96 0.35 12.47 -23.28
N LYS A 97 -0.28 11.29 -23.18
CA LYS A 97 -1.37 10.88 -24.08
C LYS A 97 -2.60 11.78 -23.88
N ILE A 98 -2.96 12.08 -22.64
CA ILE A 98 -4.08 12.98 -22.32
C ILE A 98 -3.84 14.37 -22.89
N ILE A 99 -2.65 14.94 -22.69
CA ILE A 99 -2.29 16.27 -23.22
C ILE A 99 -2.38 16.30 -24.75
N LYS A 100 -1.94 15.25 -25.45
CA LYS A 100 -2.07 15.15 -26.92
C LYS A 100 -3.52 15.13 -27.37
N LEU A 101 -4.39 14.41 -26.67
CA LEU A 101 -5.83 14.35 -26.98
C LEU A 101 -6.50 15.71 -26.76
N VAL A 102 -6.24 16.34 -25.62
CA VAL A 102 -6.74 17.67 -25.26
C VAL A 102 -6.33 18.69 -26.33
N ASN A 103 -5.04 18.75 -26.68
CA ASN A 103 -4.55 19.65 -27.72
C ASN A 103 -5.20 19.42 -29.09
N ARG A 104 -5.63 18.19 -29.42
CA ARG A 104 -6.36 17.90 -30.66
C ARG A 104 -7.79 18.45 -30.63
N ILE A 105 -8.45 18.41 -29.47
CA ILE A 105 -9.83 18.89 -29.30
C ILE A 105 -9.88 20.43 -29.30
N PHE A 106 -8.93 21.08 -28.65
CA PHE A 106 -8.89 22.56 -28.54
C PHE A 106 -8.17 23.27 -29.71
N LYS A 107 -7.64 22.54 -30.70
CA LYS A 107 -7.08 23.10 -31.95
C LYS A 107 -8.10 23.15 -33.10
N VAL A 108 -9.40 23.23 -32.78
CA VAL A 108 -10.48 23.60 -33.72
C VAL A 108 -10.73 25.09 -33.57
#